data_AF-R2NRA6-F1
#
_entry.id   AF-R2NRA6-F1
#
_cell.length_a   1.000
_cell.length_b   1.000
_cell.length_c   1.000
_cell.angle_alpha   90.00
_cell.angle_beta   90.00
_cell.angle_gamma   90.00
#
_symmetry.space_group_name_H-M   'P 1'
#
loop_
_entity.id
_entity.type
_entity.pdbx_description
1 polymer ?
#
loop_
_entity_poly.entity_id
_entity_poly.type
_entity_poly.pdbx_seq_one_letter_code
_entity_poly.pdbx_strand_id
1 'polypeptide(L)' 'MIELILGLLVLIWPLAKVPQLLKNKQLQGVYFTSDKRIFIPKYMNFGNGLNTNNKIGFVINVLLGTLLIVAGILDLVSLG' A
#
# COMPACT_ATOMS: atom_id res chain seq x y z
N MET A 1 12.79 10.41 -13.85
CA MET A 1 11.56 10.05 -14.63
C MET A 1 11.09 8.63 -14.33
N ILE A 2 12.00 7.64 -14.25
CA ILE A 2 11.65 6.25 -13.90
C ILE A 2 11.17 6.13 -12.45
N GLU A 3 11.72 6.94 -11.54
CA GLU A 3 11.33 7.06 -10.13
C GLU A 3 9.86 7.42 -10.01
N LEU A 4 9.39 8.36 -10.84
CA LEU A 4 7.99 8.80 -10.84
C LEU A 4 7.05 7.67 -11.27
N ILE A 5 7.41 6.92 -12.30
CA ILE A 5 6.65 5.74 -12.77
C ILE A 5 6.62 4.67 -11.67
N LEU A 6 7.77 4.36 -11.08
CA LEU A 6 7.87 3.38 -10.01
C LEU A 6 7.05 3.79 -8.78
N GLY A 7 7.11 5.06 -8.40
CA GLY A 7 6.33 5.61 -7.29
C GLY A 7 4.82 5.47 -7.51
N LEU A 8 4.34 5.78 -8.72
CA LEU A 8 2.93 5.57 -9.08
C LEU A 8 2.54 4.08 -9.04
N LEU A 9 3.39 3.18 -9.57
CA LEU A 9 3.13 1.74 -9.55
C LEU A 9 3.04 1.19 -8.11
N VAL A 10 3.93 1.63 -7.23
CA VAL A 10 3.94 1.24 -5.82
C VAL A 10 2.64 1.68 -5.12
N LEU A 11 2.08 2.84 -5.48
CA LEU A 11 0.84 3.35 -4.88
C LEU A 11 -0.45 2.68 -5.37
N ILE A 12 -0.42 1.88 -6.45
CA ILE A 12 -1.60 1.16 -6.95
C ILE A 12 -2.20 0.26 -5.87
N TRP A 13 -1.35 -0.50 -5.17
CA TRP A 13 -1.82 -1.44 -4.16
C TRP A 13 -2.45 -0.74 -2.94
N PRO A 14 -1.83 0.30 -2.32
CA PRO A 14 -2.48 1.10 -1.29
C PRO A 14 -3.80 1.72 -1.73
N LEU A 15 -3.86 2.28 -2.94
CA LEU A 15 -5.09 2.89 -3.46
C LEU A 15 -6.22 1.87 -3.60
N ALA A 16 -5.92 0.69 -4.16
CA ALA A 16 -6.87 -0.41 -4.28
C ALA A 16 -7.37 -0.92 -2.90
N LYS A 17 -6.60 -0.69 -1.84
CA LYS A 17 -6.96 -1.10 -0.47
C LYS A 17 -7.88 -0.12 0.27
N VAL A 18 -7.91 1.16 -0.12
CA VAL A 18 -8.70 2.20 0.57
C VAL A 18 -10.19 1.81 0.74
N PRO A 19 -10.91 1.31 -0.28
CA PRO A 19 -12.32 0.93 -0.11
C PRO A 19 -12.54 -0.12 0.98
N GLN A 20 -11.63 -1.10 1.06
CA GLN A 20 -11.69 -2.14 2.09
C GLN A 20 -11.40 -1.57 3.48
N LEU A 21 -10.42 -0.66 3.61
CA LEU A 21 -10.11 -0.01 4.88
C LEU A 21 -11.30 0.82 5.39
N LEU A 22 -11.97 1.54 4.50
CA LEU A 22 -13.19 2.29 4.83
C LEU A 22 -14.32 1.36 5.29
N LYS A 23 -14.53 0.24 4.58
CA LYS A 23 -15.51 -0.78 4.97
C LYS A 23 -15.19 -1.39 6.34
N ASN A 24 -13.92 -1.68 6.63
CA ASN A 24 -13.50 -2.17 7.94
C ASN A 24 -13.78 -1.15 9.04
N LYS A 25 -13.51 0.14 8.79
CA LYS A 25 -13.78 1.21 9.75
C LYS A 25 -15.26 1.30 10.10
N GLN A 26 -16.14 1.13 9.11
CA GLN A 26 -17.60 1.16 9.30
C GLN A 26 -18.11 -0.08 10.06
N LEU A 27 -17.61 -1.27 9.74
CA LEU A 27 -18.11 -2.53 10.31
C LEU A 27 -17.50 -2.89 11.67
N GLN A 28 -16.24 -2.54 11.88
CA GLN A 28 -15.44 -3.03 13.01
C GLN A 28 -14.80 -1.90 13.84
N GLY A 29 -14.99 -0.63 13.44
CA GLY A 29 -14.42 0.53 14.14
C GLY A 29 -12.93 0.76 13.90
N VAL A 30 -12.23 -0.14 13.19
CA VAL A 30 -10.79 -0.08 12.89
C VAL A 30 -10.51 -0.21 11.40
N TYR A 31 -9.49 0.48 10.89
CA TYR A 31 -9.11 0.40 9.46
C TYR A 31 -8.40 -0.92 9.12
N PHE A 32 -7.47 -1.32 9.99
CA PHE A 32 -6.70 -2.56 9.87
C PHE A 32 -7.16 -3.53 10.96
N THR A 33 -7.56 -4.71 10.55
CA THR A 33 -7.99 -5.78 11.46
C THR A 33 -6.80 -6.27 12.28
N SER A 34 -6.97 -6.47 13.59
CA SER A 34 -5.92 -6.88 14.55
C SER A 34 -5.34 -8.28 14.32
N ASP A 35 -5.61 -8.92 13.18
CA ASP A 35 -4.98 -10.19 12.85
C ASP A 35 -3.48 -9.96 12.65
N LYS A 36 -2.71 -10.30 13.69
CA LYS A 36 -1.25 -10.17 13.75
C LYS A 36 -0.54 -11.21 12.88
N ARG A 37 -1.26 -12.19 12.32
CA ARG A 37 -0.67 -13.24 11.51
C ARG A 37 -0.15 -12.61 10.22
N ILE A 38 1.17 -12.63 10.04
CA ILE A 38 1.84 -12.18 8.80
C ILE A 38 1.48 -13.12 7.65
N PHE A 39 1.33 -14.40 7.98
CA PHE A 39 0.91 -15.45 7.06
C PHE A 39 -0.53 -15.90 7.36
N ILE A 40 -1.39 -15.79 6.35
CA ILE A 40 -2.72 -16.40 6.36
C ILE A 40 -2.65 -17.63 5.44
N PRO A 41 -3.18 -18.80 5.83
CA PRO A 41 -3.18 -19.97 4.97
C PRO A 41 -3.83 -19.66 3.61
N LYS A 42 -3.15 -20.03 2.51
CA LYS A 42 -3.56 -19.70 1.13
C LYS A 42 -5.00 -20.11 0.79
N TYR A 43 -5.54 -21.13 1.45
CA TYR A 43 -6.91 -21.62 1.25
C TYR A 43 -7.99 -20.69 1.83
N MET A 44 -7.64 -19.74 2.72
CA MET A 44 -8.59 -18.81 3.32
C MET A 44 -8.70 -17.45 2.61
N ASN A 45 -7.75 -17.07 1.75
CA ASN A 45 -7.74 -15.76 1.09
C ASN A 45 -7.13 -15.80 -0.34
N PHE A 46 -7.82 -16.49 -1.26
CA PHE A 46 -7.58 -16.41 -2.71
C PHE A 46 -6.09 -16.38 -3.14
N GLY A 47 -5.30 -17.31 -2.62
CA GLY A 47 -3.96 -17.60 -3.17
C GLY A 47 -2.80 -16.70 -2.73
N ASN A 48 -3.03 -15.62 -1.97
CA ASN A 48 -1.95 -14.82 -1.40
C ASN A 48 -1.75 -15.13 0.09
N GLY A 49 -0.62 -15.74 0.44
CA GLY A 49 -0.29 -16.12 1.81
C GLY A 49 0.08 -14.94 2.72
N LEU A 50 0.23 -13.75 2.14
CA LEU A 50 0.52 -12.52 2.87
C LEU A 50 -0.78 -11.88 3.37
N ASN A 51 -0.82 -11.56 4.66
CA ASN A 51 -1.93 -10.82 5.25
C ASN A 51 -2.08 -9.46 4.57
N THR A 52 -3.10 -9.38 3.73
CA THR A 52 -3.39 -8.23 2.87
C THR A 52 -3.98 -7.04 3.65
N ASN A 53 -4.14 -7.18 4.98
CA ASN A 53 -4.50 -6.13 5.94
C ASN A 53 -3.29 -5.70 6.81
N ASN A 54 -2.06 -5.99 6.38
CA ASN A 54 -0.86 -5.57 7.10
C ASN A 54 -0.70 -4.03 7.04
N LYS A 55 -1.01 -3.37 8.18
CA LYS A 55 -0.81 -1.92 8.39
C LYS A 55 0.61 -1.48 8.02
N ILE A 56 1.61 -2.28 8.36
CA ILE A 56 3.03 -1.95 8.12
C ILE A 56 3.31 -1.96 6.61
N GLY A 57 2.86 -3.00 5.89
CA GLY A 57 3.03 -3.07 4.44
C GLY A 57 2.31 -1.94 3.70
N PHE A 58 1.14 -1.52 4.19
CA PHE A 58 0.44 -0.34 3.66
C PHE A 58 1.23 0.94 3.88
N VAL A 59 1.69 1.19 5.10
CA VAL A 59 2.44 2.41 5.43
C VAL A 59 3.76 2.47 4.66
N ILE A 60 4.50 1.36 4.58
CA ILE A 60 5.78 1.30 3.83
C ILE A 60 5.57 1.59 2.34
N ASN A 61 4.55 0.99 1.71
CA ASN A 61 4.28 1.26 0.29
C ASN A 61 3.85 2.71 0.04
N VAL A 62 3.03 3.29 0.91
CA VAL A 62 2.66 4.71 0.81
C VAL A 62 3.91 5.59 0.92
N LEU A 63 4.75 5.36 1.93
CA LEU A 63 5.98 6.14 2.13
C LEU A 63 6.95 6.00 0.95
N LEU A 64 7.24 4.77 0.52
CA LEU A 64 8.13 4.53 -0.63
C LEU A 64 7.58 5.12 -1.92
N GLY A 65 6.29 4.94 -2.19
CA GLY A 65 5.64 5.50 -3.37
C GLY A 65 5.70 7.02 -3.39
N THR A 66 5.38 7.67 -2.27
CA THR A 66 5.49 9.13 -2.14
C THR A 66 6.92 9.62 -2.29
N LEU A 67 7.91 8.96 -1.66
CA LEU A 67 9.32 9.33 -1.77
C LEU A 67 9.83 9.23 -3.22
N LEU A 68 9.46 8.16 -3.94
CA LEU A 68 9.82 7.97 -5.34
C LEU A 68 9.20 9.04 -6.25
N ILE A 69 7.95 9.41 -6.00
CA ILE A 69 7.29 10.51 -6.74
C ILE A 69 8.02 11.82 -6.47
N VAL A 70 8.32 12.14 -5.22
CA VAL A 70 9.03 13.38 -4.84
C VAL A 70 10.42 13.41 -5.50
N ALA A 71 11.18 12.33 -5.42
CA ALA A 71 12.49 12.21 -6.06
C ALA A 71 12.38 12.42 -7.59
N GLY A 72 11.42 11.74 -8.23
CA GLY A 72 11.21 11.89 -9.67
C GLY A 72 10.78 13.30 -10.11
N ILE A 73 10.03 14.02 -9.27
CA ILE A 73 9.67 15.43 -9.51
C ILE A 73 10.90 16.32 -9.33
N LEU A 74 11.69 16.12 -8.28
CA LEU A 74 12.90 16.91 -8.04
C LEU A 74 13.91 16.75 -9.19
N ASP A 75 14.10 15.52 -9.67
CA ASP A 75 14.96 15.26 -10.83
C ASP A 75 14.45 15.99 -12.08
N LEU A 76 13.14 15.93 -12.36
CA LEU A 76 12.53 16.66 -13.48
C LEU A 76 12.73 18.17 -13.40
N VAL A 77 12.60 18.74 -12.20
CA VAL A 77 12.79 20.17 -11.97
C VAL A 77 14.28 20.55 -12.06
N SER A 78 15.19 19.68 -11.64
CA SER A 78 16.64 19.94 -11.70
C SER A 78 17.24 19.86 -13.11
N LEU A 79 16.58 19.13 -14.01
CA LEU A 79 16.98 18.94 -15.41
C LEU A 79 16.30 19.92 -16.38
N GLY A 80 15.34 20.72 -15.89
CA GLY A 80 14.53 21.66 -16.66
C GLY A 80 15.03 23.10 -16.64
#